data_AF-A0A1Y2BVM9-F1
#
_entry.id   AF-A0A1Y2BVM9-F1
#
_cell.length_a   1.000
_cell.length_b   1.000
_cell.length_c   1.000
_cell.angle_alpha   90.00
_cell.angle_beta   90.00
_cell.angle_gamma   90.00
#
_symmetry.space_group_name_H-M   'P 1'
#
loop_
_entity.id
_entity.type
_entity.pdbx_description
1 polymer ?
#
loop_
_entity_poly.entity_id
_entity_poly.type
_entity_poly.pdbx_seq_one_letter_code
_entity_poly.pdbx_strand_id
1 'polypeptide(L)'
;MPVKSHDDERYTADFVTPTEEYFKPSLSVVVPVPAPLKEHKVPRPPLPQYDLDDAKEECFRSQPNTCFFDFKWRPIPQVLIQKRSRHPRTNQWLPVKRPYSNHTRKLQLLYYCHQEHYRTSMDRFLYDEIDSAVTHPGINVSFWGPAFPSWNDHKSVIENINSHFQNMTFDIIYSMDHWQSQFPTTAVAVSTIGDCHTPHDCQKAIQSYDDVIALRYAGEIVDLFRPEQWKETNSLKMDEALQNNNTHEFKYLKNREMPLFVHNPDCAPEDVFYPSKLNETQKWHHPRIYPAQLFGSTWGELYPLRDKMRNGIHKKIIFNATEFSHPGYNIFVNFTKPNYPVGQYRPKDPNTAHLRAQQATYAKAMRETQICMFDSSRVRKAIRKYHEAFLSGCVVAADIPLEMEEIFRDVTIPLRLDMSAEEVNDILQEYLADKKRLAWMAREAFYRARQHWTCRNKVDRLIESAARLLNGDKGYWFPFGFSAGCRDYPWGNNTMWCQ
;
A
#
# COMPACT_ATOMS: atom_id res chain seq x y z
N MET A 1 -58.67 -13.85 -1.23
CA MET A 1 -59.75 -13.38 -2.14
C MET A 1 -59.42 -11.95 -2.57
N PRO A 2 -59.60 -11.60 -3.85
CA PRO A 2 -58.65 -10.77 -4.58
C PRO A 2 -58.99 -9.26 -4.55
N VAL A 3 -57.94 -8.44 -4.62
CA VAL A 3 -58.02 -7.00 -4.92
C VAL A 3 -57.29 -6.76 -6.24
N LYS A 4 -57.93 -5.92 -7.06
CA LYS A 4 -57.73 -5.68 -8.48
C LYS A 4 -56.37 -5.05 -8.82
N SER A 5 -55.86 -5.45 -9.97
CA SER A 5 -54.75 -4.84 -10.72
C SER A 5 -55.11 -3.42 -11.19
N HIS A 6 -54.17 -2.50 -11.03
CA HIS A 6 -54.14 -1.26 -11.79
C HIS A 6 -53.13 -1.41 -12.92
N ASP A 7 -53.60 -1.10 -14.13
CA ASP A 7 -52.83 -1.02 -15.36
C ASP A 7 -51.87 0.17 -15.31
N ASP A 8 -50.58 -0.09 -15.53
CA ASP A 8 -49.56 0.93 -15.77
C ASP A 8 -49.29 1.06 -17.27
N GLU A 9 -49.39 2.30 -17.74
CA GLU A 9 -49.18 2.75 -19.11
C GLU A 9 -47.71 2.56 -19.53
N ARG A 10 -47.52 1.92 -20.69
CA ARG A 10 -46.22 1.75 -21.33
C ARG A 10 -45.80 3.06 -21.99
N TYR A 11 -44.74 3.68 -21.48
CA TYR A 11 -43.94 4.65 -22.24
C TYR A 11 -42.97 3.90 -23.15
N THR A 12 -43.22 3.92 -24.47
CA THR A 12 -42.26 3.55 -25.51
C THR A 12 -41.35 4.75 -25.79
N ALA A 13 -40.07 4.64 -25.42
CA ALA A 13 -39.05 5.59 -25.85
C ALA A 13 -38.39 5.08 -27.12
N ASP A 14 -38.57 5.82 -28.21
CA ASP A 14 -37.90 5.60 -29.50
C ASP A 14 -36.40 5.90 -29.36
N PHE A 15 -35.58 4.88 -29.56
CA PHE A 15 -34.13 5.04 -29.71
C PHE A 15 -33.81 5.42 -31.16
N VAL A 16 -33.51 6.70 -31.38
CA VAL A 16 -32.89 7.19 -32.61
C VAL A 16 -31.40 6.87 -32.55
N THR A 17 -30.93 6.03 -33.45
CA THR A 17 -29.52 5.74 -33.70
C THR A 17 -28.80 6.95 -34.31
N PRO A 18 -27.64 7.39 -33.79
CA PRO A 18 -26.84 8.41 -34.46
C PRO A 18 -26.09 7.77 -35.64
N THR A 19 -26.24 8.37 -36.81
CA THR A 19 -25.44 8.10 -38.01
C THR A 19 -23.97 8.47 -37.78
N GLU A 20 -23.08 7.52 -38.03
CA GLU A 20 -21.62 7.73 -38.04
C GLU A 20 -21.22 8.63 -39.22
N GLU A 21 -20.84 9.88 -38.94
CA GLU A 21 -20.09 10.72 -39.88
C GLU A 21 -18.58 10.47 -39.72
N TYR A 22 -17.99 9.89 -40.76
CA TYR A 22 -16.56 9.68 -40.91
C TYR A 22 -15.79 11.02 -40.96
N PHE A 23 -14.99 11.29 -39.93
CA PHE A 23 -13.98 12.35 -39.96
C PHE A 23 -12.88 12.01 -40.97
N LYS A 24 -12.75 12.82 -42.04
CA LYS A 24 -11.57 12.84 -42.90
C LYS A 24 -10.45 13.63 -42.22
N PRO A 25 -9.24 13.08 -42.05
CA PRO A 25 -8.11 13.85 -41.53
C PRO A 25 -7.63 14.87 -42.57
N SER A 26 -7.40 16.10 -42.13
CA SER A 26 -6.81 17.17 -42.93
C SER A 26 -5.30 16.94 -43.08
N LEU A 27 -4.82 17.01 -44.32
CA LEU A 27 -3.39 16.99 -44.64
C LEU A 27 -2.76 18.29 -44.14
N SER A 28 -1.97 18.19 -43.07
CA SER A 28 -1.11 19.27 -42.59
C SER A 28 0.21 19.24 -43.35
N VAL A 29 0.55 20.37 -43.97
CA VAL A 29 1.80 20.62 -44.66
C VAL A 29 2.93 20.67 -43.62
N VAL A 30 3.85 19.71 -43.68
CA VAL A 30 5.04 19.65 -42.83
C VAL A 30 6.08 20.65 -43.35
N VAL A 31 6.35 21.69 -42.56
CA VAL A 31 7.48 22.61 -42.80
C VAL A 31 8.76 21.94 -42.28
N PRO A 32 9.87 21.93 -43.06
CA PRO A 32 11.12 21.29 -42.62
C PRO A 32 11.73 22.03 -41.42
N VAL A 33 11.94 21.32 -40.32
CA VAL A 33 12.71 21.81 -39.16
C VAL A 33 14.21 21.77 -39.52
N PRO A 34 15.00 22.82 -39.20
CA PRO A 34 16.44 22.82 -39.46
C PRO A 34 17.14 21.69 -38.73
N ALA A 35 18.08 21.03 -39.41
CA ALA A 35 18.86 19.94 -38.84
C ALA A 35 19.66 20.43 -37.61
N PRO A 36 19.60 19.72 -36.47
CA PRO A 36 20.38 20.09 -35.30
C PRO A 36 21.88 19.93 -35.58
N LEU A 37 22.66 20.92 -35.13
CA LEU A 37 24.12 20.91 -35.16
C LEU A 37 24.64 19.62 -34.50
N LYS A 38 25.49 18.89 -35.22
CA LYS A 38 26.13 17.66 -34.74
C LYS A 38 27.08 18.02 -33.58
N GLU A 39 26.60 17.91 -32.34
CA GLU A 39 27.49 17.81 -31.19
C GLU A 39 28.32 16.53 -31.31
N HIS A 40 29.65 16.70 -31.37
CA HIS A 40 30.60 15.59 -31.22
C HIS A 40 30.48 15.03 -29.80
N LYS A 41 29.57 14.06 -29.61
CA LYS A 41 29.54 13.23 -28.41
C LYS A 41 30.80 12.37 -28.39
N VAL A 42 31.75 12.74 -27.54
CA VAL A 42 32.85 11.85 -27.13
C VAL A 42 32.20 10.53 -26.69
N PRO A 43 32.56 9.37 -27.28
CA PRO A 43 32.00 8.09 -26.87
C PRO A 43 32.27 7.92 -25.38
N ARG A 44 31.22 7.86 -24.55
CA ARG A 44 31.40 7.38 -23.18
C ARG A 44 31.99 5.97 -23.31
N PRO A 45 33.05 5.64 -22.57
CA PRO A 45 33.52 4.27 -22.50
C PRO A 45 32.32 3.39 -22.15
N PRO A 46 32.16 2.22 -22.82
CA PRO A 46 31.08 1.31 -22.48
C PRO A 46 31.19 1.01 -20.98
N LEU A 47 30.11 1.27 -20.25
CA LEU A 47 30.01 0.82 -18.86
C LEU A 47 30.31 -0.68 -18.87
N PRO A 48 31.13 -1.21 -17.95
CA PRO A 48 31.35 -2.64 -17.85
C PRO A 48 29.99 -3.31 -17.82
N GLN A 49 29.73 -4.20 -18.78
CA GLN A 49 28.52 -4.98 -18.83
C GLN A 49 28.63 -6.01 -17.70
N TYR A 50 28.35 -5.57 -16.47
CA TYR A 50 28.27 -6.44 -15.32
C TYR A 50 27.17 -7.47 -15.60
N ASP A 51 27.49 -8.74 -15.35
CA ASP A 51 26.48 -9.78 -15.27
C ASP A 51 25.51 -9.38 -14.15
N LEU A 52 24.23 -9.22 -14.51
CA LEU A 52 23.18 -8.82 -13.59
C LEU A 52 23.07 -9.81 -12.43
N ASP A 53 23.33 -11.10 -12.67
CA ASP A 53 23.24 -12.13 -11.64
C ASP A 53 24.39 -12.05 -10.64
N ASP A 54 25.61 -11.75 -11.09
CA ASP A 54 26.75 -11.48 -10.20
C ASP A 54 26.50 -10.23 -9.35
N ALA A 55 25.94 -9.18 -9.97
CA ALA A 55 25.65 -7.94 -9.26
C ALA A 55 24.51 -8.10 -8.23
N LYS A 56 23.54 -8.98 -8.50
CA LYS A 56 22.51 -9.41 -7.52
C LYS A 56 23.12 -10.20 -6.37
N GLU A 57 23.98 -11.18 -6.65
CA GLU A 57 24.68 -11.98 -5.63
C GLU A 57 25.51 -11.08 -4.71
N GLU A 58 26.31 -10.18 -5.29
CA GLU A 58 27.15 -9.25 -4.52
C GLU A 58 26.30 -8.33 -3.64
N CYS A 59 25.20 -7.78 -4.17
CA CYS A 59 24.34 -6.97 -3.31
C CYS A 59 23.71 -7.80 -2.18
N PHE A 60 23.23 -9.01 -2.48
CA PHE A 60 22.62 -9.89 -1.51
C PHE A 60 23.58 -10.25 -0.36
N ARG A 61 24.87 -10.48 -0.66
CA ARG A 61 25.91 -10.79 0.34
C ARG A 61 26.31 -9.60 1.19
N SER A 62 26.32 -8.41 0.62
CA SER A 62 26.81 -7.18 1.25
C SER A 62 25.76 -6.47 2.11
N GLN A 63 24.57 -7.04 2.30
CA GLN A 63 23.51 -6.44 3.09
C GLN A 63 23.92 -6.18 4.55
N PRO A 64 23.47 -5.06 5.17
CA PRO A 64 22.39 -4.14 4.74
C PRO A 64 22.85 -2.95 3.87
N ASN A 65 23.94 -3.08 3.11
CA ASN A 65 24.41 -2.00 2.23
C ASN A 65 23.44 -1.70 1.06
N THR A 66 23.58 -0.51 0.47
CA THR A 66 22.80 -0.10 -0.71
C THR A 66 23.11 -0.96 -1.94
N CYS A 67 22.09 -1.33 -2.70
CA CYS A 67 22.24 -1.97 -4.01
C CYS A 67 22.26 -0.94 -5.14
N PHE A 68 22.92 -1.28 -6.25
CA PHE A 68 22.89 -0.43 -7.46
C PHE A 68 21.49 -0.33 -8.10
N PHE A 69 20.63 -1.32 -7.86
CA PHE A 69 19.23 -1.37 -8.29
C PHE A 69 18.25 -0.86 -7.23
N ASP A 70 18.74 -0.30 -6.12
CA ASP A 70 17.86 0.29 -5.13
C ASP A 70 17.01 1.40 -5.73
N PHE A 71 15.75 1.45 -5.30
CA PHE A 71 14.88 2.56 -5.63
C PHE A 71 15.51 3.89 -5.22
N LYS A 72 15.48 4.87 -6.14
CA LYS A 72 15.95 6.24 -5.91
C LYS A 72 14.74 7.17 -5.88
N TRP A 73 14.76 8.09 -4.92
CA TRP A 73 13.77 9.14 -4.81
C TRP A 73 13.55 9.86 -6.15
N ARG A 74 12.27 10.01 -6.51
CA ARG A 74 11.87 10.78 -7.69
C ARG A 74 11.88 12.27 -7.35
N PRO A 75 12.11 13.14 -8.36
CA PRO A 75 11.93 14.56 -8.17
C PRO A 75 10.48 14.88 -7.76
N ILE A 76 10.30 15.90 -6.92
CA ILE A 76 8.97 16.37 -6.52
C ILE A 76 8.19 16.83 -7.76
N PRO A 77 6.97 16.29 -8.00
CA PRO A 77 6.12 16.76 -9.08
C PRO A 77 5.81 18.26 -8.95
N GLN A 78 6.17 19.03 -9.98
CA GLN A 78 6.02 20.50 -9.97
C GLN A 78 4.59 20.96 -9.71
N VAL A 79 3.59 20.15 -10.10
CA VAL A 79 2.16 20.41 -9.87
C VAL A 79 1.82 20.62 -8.38
N LEU A 80 2.52 19.95 -7.46
CA LEU A 80 2.27 20.00 -6.02
C LEU A 80 2.74 21.32 -5.38
N ILE A 81 3.67 22.03 -6.02
CA ILE A 81 4.22 23.29 -5.51
C ILE A 81 3.63 24.53 -6.20
N GLN A 82 2.68 24.35 -7.10
CA GLN A 82 1.96 25.46 -7.73
C GLN A 82 0.86 26.02 -6.84
N LYS A 83 0.29 27.16 -7.26
CA LYS A 83 -0.99 27.62 -6.72
C LYS A 83 -2.09 26.66 -7.16
N ARG A 84 -2.89 26.21 -6.20
CA ARG A 84 -3.97 25.25 -6.39
C ARG A 84 -5.30 25.91 -6.01
N SER A 85 -6.39 25.43 -6.57
CA SER A 85 -7.73 25.92 -6.27
C SER A 85 -8.74 24.79 -6.32
N ARG A 86 -9.77 24.89 -5.50
CA ARG A 86 -10.91 23.98 -5.53
C ARG A 86 -12.11 24.64 -6.22
N HIS A 87 -12.94 23.84 -6.85
CA HIS A 87 -14.20 24.29 -7.43
C HIS A 87 -15.15 24.71 -6.30
N PRO A 88 -15.77 25.90 -6.35
CA PRO A 88 -16.48 26.47 -5.19
C PRO A 88 -17.75 25.70 -4.79
N ARG A 89 -18.36 24.94 -5.72
CA ARG A 89 -19.60 24.18 -5.44
C ARG A 89 -19.34 22.74 -5.01
N THR A 90 -18.37 22.09 -5.64
CA THR A 90 -18.07 20.66 -5.42
C THR A 90 -16.89 20.46 -4.46
N ASN A 91 -16.16 21.55 -4.16
CA ASN A 91 -14.95 21.57 -3.34
C ASN A 91 -13.85 20.60 -3.84
N GLN A 92 -13.89 20.25 -5.12
CA GLN A 92 -12.88 19.38 -5.75
C GLN A 92 -11.73 20.16 -6.32
N TRP A 93 -10.56 19.55 -6.39
CA TRP A 93 -9.40 20.14 -7.04
C TRP A 93 -9.66 20.43 -8.51
N LEU A 94 -9.35 21.66 -8.93
CA LEU A 94 -9.26 22.03 -10.32
C LEU A 94 -7.86 21.67 -10.84
N PRO A 95 -7.73 21.14 -12.07
CA PRO A 95 -6.44 20.84 -12.65
C PRO A 95 -5.54 22.07 -12.65
N VAL A 96 -4.30 21.91 -12.17
CA VAL A 96 -3.31 22.99 -12.16
C VAL A 96 -2.86 23.25 -13.59
N LYS A 97 -3.00 24.50 -14.04
CA LYS A 97 -2.69 24.91 -15.41
C LYS A 97 -1.18 24.87 -15.67
N ARG A 98 -0.81 24.46 -16.89
CA ARG A 98 0.56 24.49 -17.42
C ARG A 98 0.81 25.79 -18.19
N PRO A 99 2.09 26.21 -18.35
CA PRO A 99 3.31 25.61 -17.79
C PRO A 99 3.42 25.85 -16.28
N TYR A 100 4.12 24.95 -15.58
CA TYR A 100 4.40 25.14 -14.15
C TYR A 100 5.53 26.16 -13.98
N SER A 101 5.44 27.01 -12.95
CA SER A 101 6.58 27.83 -12.55
C SER A 101 7.66 26.95 -11.93
N ASN A 102 8.92 27.30 -12.17
CA ASN A 102 10.07 26.59 -11.63
C ASN A 102 10.28 26.96 -10.16
N HIS A 103 9.54 26.31 -9.26
CA HIS A 103 9.67 26.49 -7.82
C HIS A 103 10.55 25.39 -7.22
N THR A 104 11.30 25.73 -6.17
CA THR A 104 12.28 24.83 -5.56
C THR A 104 12.02 24.57 -4.06
N ARG A 105 10.81 24.83 -3.58
CA ARG A 105 10.46 24.58 -2.17
C ARG A 105 10.21 23.09 -1.92
N LYS A 106 10.46 22.67 -0.67
CA LYS A 106 10.03 21.36 -0.17
C LYS A 106 8.52 21.31 0.00
N LEU A 107 7.93 20.13 -0.18
CA LEU A 107 6.53 19.88 0.19
C LEU A 107 6.36 19.82 1.70
N GLN A 108 5.23 20.26 2.20
CA GLN A 108 4.83 20.08 3.60
C GLN A 108 3.87 18.90 3.68
N LEU A 109 4.30 17.79 4.27
CA LEU A 109 3.52 16.56 4.43
C LEU A 109 3.21 16.33 5.91
N LEU A 110 1.92 16.24 6.26
CA LEU A 110 1.49 15.82 7.60
C LEU A 110 1.04 14.36 7.54
N TYR A 111 1.69 13.52 8.32
CA TYR A 111 1.17 12.21 8.71
C TYR A 111 0.19 12.40 9.87
N TYR A 112 -1.09 12.16 9.61
CA TYR A 112 -2.19 12.32 10.57
C TYR A 112 -2.59 10.97 11.16
N CYS A 113 -2.49 10.84 12.48
CA CYS A 113 -2.80 9.60 13.19
C CYS A 113 -3.15 9.87 14.66
N HIS A 114 -4.02 9.04 15.23
CA HIS A 114 -4.37 8.98 16.63
C HIS A 114 -3.20 8.45 17.47
N GLN A 115 -2.92 9.11 18.59
CA GLN A 115 -1.76 8.77 19.43
C GLN A 115 -1.77 7.31 19.91
N GLU A 116 -2.94 6.77 20.25
CA GLU A 116 -3.05 5.36 20.66
C GLU A 116 -2.61 4.42 19.55
N HIS A 117 -3.07 4.62 18.30
CA HIS A 117 -2.68 3.79 17.17
C HIS A 117 -1.16 3.83 16.97
N TYR A 118 -0.54 5.01 17.09
CA TYR A 118 0.91 5.19 17.07
C TYR A 118 1.67 4.46 18.19
N ARG A 119 1.02 4.06 19.28
CA ARG A 119 1.70 3.45 20.43
C ARG A 119 1.43 1.97 20.59
N THR A 120 0.28 1.50 20.15
CA THR A 120 -0.18 0.13 20.43
C THR A 120 -0.27 -0.73 19.19
N SER A 121 -0.55 -0.12 18.03
CA SER A 121 -0.77 -0.86 16.78
C SER A 121 0.53 -1.51 16.34
N MET A 122 0.51 -2.83 16.21
CA MET A 122 1.59 -3.59 15.59
C MET A 122 1.71 -3.32 14.08
N ASP A 123 0.99 -2.36 13.53
CA ASP A 123 1.04 -2.12 12.10
C ASP A 123 2.34 -1.43 11.67
N ARG A 124 3.41 -2.24 11.56
CA ARG A 124 4.83 -1.82 11.47
C ARG A 124 5.12 -0.85 10.33
N PHE A 125 4.40 -0.97 9.20
CA PHE A 125 4.66 -0.15 8.02
C PHE A 125 4.41 1.34 8.27
N LEU A 126 3.53 1.71 9.20
CA LEU A 126 3.24 3.10 9.54
C LEU A 126 4.54 3.83 9.89
N TYR A 127 5.31 3.26 10.81
CA TYR A 127 6.55 3.86 11.28
C TYR A 127 7.63 3.77 10.23
N ASP A 128 7.72 2.66 9.51
CA ASP A 128 8.73 2.43 8.47
C ASP A 128 8.55 3.38 7.26
N GLU A 129 7.29 3.70 6.93
CA GLU A 129 6.94 4.66 5.91
C GLU A 129 7.32 6.08 6.35
N ILE A 130 7.00 6.47 7.60
CA ILE A 130 7.38 7.79 8.12
C ILE A 130 8.91 7.92 8.24
N ASP A 131 9.62 6.89 8.70
CA ASP A 131 11.09 6.81 8.72
C ASP A 131 11.65 7.05 7.32
N SER A 132 11.05 6.45 6.30
CA SER A 132 11.47 6.67 4.91
C SER A 132 11.17 8.11 4.48
N ALA A 133 9.99 8.63 4.80
CA ALA A 133 9.57 9.98 4.43
C ALA A 133 10.48 11.06 5.02
N VAL A 134 10.94 10.93 6.27
CA VAL A 134 11.85 11.92 6.88
C VAL A 134 13.21 11.98 6.19
N THR A 135 13.60 10.94 5.43
CA THR A 135 14.84 10.92 4.64
C THR A 135 14.67 11.46 3.21
N HIS A 136 13.43 11.72 2.77
CA HIS A 136 13.17 12.19 1.41
C HIS A 136 13.65 13.65 1.25
N PRO A 137 14.52 13.96 0.26
CA PRO A 137 15.19 15.27 0.17
C PRO A 137 14.24 16.43 -0.15
N GLY A 138 13.14 16.17 -0.85
CA GLY A 138 12.17 17.16 -1.33
C GLY A 138 10.95 17.43 -0.42
N ILE A 139 10.87 16.85 0.78
CA ILE A 139 9.71 17.04 1.67
C ILE A 139 10.15 17.43 3.09
N ASN A 140 9.25 18.10 3.81
CA ASN A 140 9.28 18.33 5.24
C ASN A 140 8.13 17.53 5.84
N VAL A 141 8.43 16.72 6.84
CA VAL A 141 7.48 15.79 7.45
C VAL A 141 7.08 16.28 8.83
N SER A 142 5.78 16.39 9.06
CA SER A 142 5.16 16.56 10.37
C SER A 142 4.36 15.31 10.74
N PHE A 143 4.25 15.03 12.03
CA PHE A 143 3.48 13.88 12.54
C PHE A 143 2.69 14.29 13.78
N TRP A 144 1.35 14.21 13.70
CA TRP A 144 0.46 14.65 14.76
C TRP A 144 -0.99 14.20 14.51
N GLY A 145 -1.87 14.34 15.50
CA GLY A 145 -3.28 14.04 15.34
C GLY A 145 -4.01 13.94 16.68
N PRO A 146 -5.15 13.24 16.72
CA PRO A 146 -5.96 13.09 17.92
C PRO A 146 -5.17 12.51 19.10
N ALA A 147 -5.49 12.99 20.30
CA ALA A 147 -4.86 12.61 21.57
C ALA A 147 -3.34 12.89 21.69
N PHE A 148 -2.70 13.54 20.71
CA PHE A 148 -1.35 14.07 20.89
C PHE A 148 -1.35 15.29 21.83
N PRO A 149 -0.20 15.68 22.42
CA PRO A 149 -0.10 16.89 23.21
C PRO A 149 -0.66 18.10 22.46
N SER A 150 -1.38 18.98 23.18
CA SER A 150 -2.09 20.16 22.68
C SER A 150 -3.30 19.91 21.75
N TRP A 151 -3.67 18.65 21.49
CA TRP A 151 -4.94 18.34 20.87
C TRP A 151 -6.11 18.77 21.77
N ASN A 152 -7.16 19.34 21.18
CA ASN A 152 -8.36 19.76 21.88
C ASN A 152 -9.60 19.14 21.23
N ASP A 153 -10.28 18.24 21.95
CA ASP A 153 -11.47 17.52 21.46
C ASP A 153 -12.71 18.43 21.27
N HIS A 154 -12.66 19.67 21.76
CA HIS A 154 -13.70 20.68 21.52
C HIS A 154 -13.47 21.52 20.26
N LYS A 155 -12.35 21.32 19.57
CA LYS A 155 -12.03 21.99 18.30
C LYS A 155 -12.20 21.02 17.14
N SER A 156 -12.60 21.52 15.98
CA SER A 156 -12.55 20.76 14.74
C SER A 156 -11.10 20.37 14.38
N VAL A 157 -10.93 19.39 13.49
CA VAL A 157 -9.62 18.98 12.98
C VAL A 157 -8.88 20.16 12.33
N ILE A 158 -9.59 20.98 11.54
CA ILE A 158 -9.04 22.19 10.91
C ILE A 158 -8.51 23.17 11.97
N GLU A 159 -9.29 23.46 13.01
CA GLU A 159 -8.90 24.39 14.07
C GLU A 159 -7.73 23.85 14.90
N ASN A 160 -7.71 22.54 15.18
CA ASN A 160 -6.57 21.89 15.82
C ASN A 160 -5.30 22.07 14.97
N ILE A 161 -5.34 21.69 13.69
CA ILE A 161 -4.19 21.80 12.77
C ILE A 161 -3.73 23.26 12.64
N ASN A 162 -4.64 24.20 12.39
CA ASN A 162 -4.28 25.61 12.20
C ASN A 162 -3.74 26.27 13.47
N SER A 163 -4.31 25.95 14.64
CA SER A 163 -3.81 26.51 15.91
C SER A 163 -2.48 25.90 16.35
N HIS A 164 -2.23 24.64 15.98
CA HIS A 164 -1.00 23.93 16.29
C HIS A 164 0.16 24.31 15.34
N PHE A 165 -0.07 24.24 14.03
CA PHE A 165 0.92 24.51 13.00
C PHE A 165 0.79 25.93 12.46
N GLN A 166 0.92 26.93 13.34
CA GLN A 166 0.81 28.34 12.96
C GLN A 166 1.83 28.68 11.86
N ASN A 167 1.37 29.38 10.82
CA ASN A 167 2.16 29.76 9.65
C ASN A 167 2.67 28.61 8.77
N MET A 168 2.17 27.38 8.96
CA MET A 168 2.43 26.26 8.07
C MET A 168 1.20 25.99 7.20
N THR A 169 1.44 25.72 5.92
CA THR A 169 0.39 25.24 5.01
C THR A 169 0.83 23.89 4.47
N PHE A 170 0.04 22.86 4.76
CA PHE A 170 0.31 21.51 4.27
C PHE A 170 -0.07 21.38 2.80
N ASP A 171 0.78 20.67 2.05
CA ASP A 171 0.49 20.30 0.67
C ASP A 171 -0.31 19.01 0.59
N ILE A 172 0.02 18.06 1.47
CA ILE A 172 -0.61 16.76 1.60
C ILE A 172 -0.83 16.52 3.09
N ILE A 173 -2.03 16.05 3.44
CA ILE A 173 -2.30 15.45 4.75
C ILE A 173 -2.69 14.00 4.49
N TYR A 174 -1.93 13.10 5.07
CA TYR A 174 -2.08 11.67 4.89
C TYR A 174 -2.59 11.02 6.18
N SER A 175 -3.84 10.56 6.17
CA SER A 175 -4.48 9.88 7.29
C SER A 175 -4.33 8.36 7.15
N MET A 176 -3.83 7.72 8.20
CA MET A 176 -3.69 6.26 8.25
C MET A 176 -4.71 5.57 9.15
N ASP A 177 -5.61 6.34 9.76
CA ASP A 177 -6.70 5.81 10.55
C ASP A 177 -8.05 6.40 10.14
N HIS A 178 -9.12 5.72 10.55
CA HIS A 178 -10.50 5.96 10.11
C HIS A 178 -11.19 7.10 10.87
N TRP A 179 -10.43 8.05 11.42
CA TRP A 179 -11.01 9.15 12.17
C TRP A 179 -11.54 10.23 11.23
N GLN A 180 -12.78 10.64 11.49
CA GLN A 180 -13.44 11.72 10.76
C GLN A 180 -12.60 12.99 10.77
N SER A 181 -12.17 13.42 9.59
CA SER A 181 -11.33 14.58 9.46
C SER A 181 -11.68 15.37 8.21
N GLN A 182 -12.35 16.50 8.43
CA GLN A 182 -12.30 17.59 7.47
C GLN A 182 -10.94 18.26 7.63
N PHE A 183 -10.07 18.12 6.63
CA PHE A 183 -8.74 18.74 6.64
C PHE A 183 -8.76 20.16 6.03
N PRO A 184 -7.74 20.99 6.31
CA PRO A 184 -7.57 22.27 5.63
C PRO A 184 -7.66 22.15 4.12
N THR A 185 -8.45 23.02 3.48
CA THR A 185 -8.74 22.98 2.04
C THR A 185 -7.52 23.22 1.14
N THR A 186 -6.41 23.67 1.71
CA THR A 186 -5.12 23.88 1.06
C THR A 186 -4.32 22.59 0.84
N ALA A 187 -4.65 21.51 1.57
CA ALA A 187 -3.96 20.23 1.48
C ALA A 187 -4.78 19.22 0.68
N VAL A 188 -4.09 18.37 -0.08
CA VAL A 188 -4.69 17.15 -0.65
C VAL A 188 -4.88 16.17 0.50
N ALA A 189 -6.12 15.78 0.76
CA ALA A 189 -6.46 14.78 1.76
C ALA A 189 -6.30 13.38 1.16
N VAL A 190 -5.34 12.62 1.68
CA VAL A 190 -5.12 11.23 1.31
C VAL A 190 -5.46 10.37 2.51
N SER A 191 -6.29 9.34 2.33
CA SER A 191 -6.50 8.31 3.35
C SER A 191 -5.98 6.97 2.85
N THR A 192 -5.66 6.07 3.78
CA THR A 192 -5.44 4.65 3.46
C THR A 192 -6.45 3.79 4.20
N ILE A 193 -7.02 2.84 3.46
CA ILE A 193 -7.79 1.74 4.03
C ILE A 193 -6.86 0.54 4.21
N GLY A 194 -6.86 -0.01 5.42
CA GLY A 194 -6.09 -1.19 5.77
C GLY A 194 -6.69 -2.48 5.18
N ASP A 195 -6.52 -3.59 5.90
CA ASP A 195 -7.00 -4.89 5.42
C ASP A 195 -8.53 -4.97 5.50
N CYS A 196 -9.19 -5.17 4.35
CA CYS A 196 -10.62 -5.36 4.29
C CYS A 196 -11.02 -6.83 4.40
N HIS A 197 -11.67 -7.21 5.49
CA HIS A 197 -12.24 -8.55 5.66
C HIS A 197 -13.77 -8.55 5.65
N THR A 198 -14.36 -7.37 5.86
CA THR A 198 -15.79 -7.11 5.78
C THR A 198 -16.01 -5.97 4.78
N PRO A 199 -16.38 -6.26 3.51
CA PRO A 199 -16.57 -5.28 2.45
C PRO A 199 -17.32 -4.01 2.87
N HIS A 200 -18.47 -4.20 3.52
CA HIS A 200 -19.34 -3.14 3.97
C HIS A 200 -18.69 -2.23 5.03
N ASP A 201 -17.95 -2.80 5.99
CA ASP A 201 -17.27 -2.00 7.02
C ASP A 201 -16.15 -1.15 6.41
N CYS A 202 -15.44 -1.69 5.41
CA CYS A 202 -14.45 -0.94 4.66
C CYS A 202 -15.05 0.19 3.83
N GLN A 203 -16.20 -0.03 3.20
CA GLN A 203 -16.92 1.04 2.50
C GLN A 203 -17.34 2.14 3.48
N LYS A 204 -17.81 1.78 4.67
CA LYS A 204 -18.16 2.73 5.74
C LYS A 204 -16.96 3.49 6.32
N ALA A 205 -15.78 2.90 6.26
CA ALA A 205 -14.54 3.47 6.81
C ALA A 205 -13.96 4.61 5.95
N ILE A 206 -14.45 4.79 4.72
CA ILE A 206 -14.09 5.95 3.87
C ILE A 206 -14.54 7.24 4.53
N GLN A 207 -13.66 8.24 4.51
CA GLN A 207 -14.00 9.57 5.00
C GLN A 207 -14.67 10.41 3.90
N SER A 208 -15.60 11.25 4.36
CA SER A 208 -16.38 12.12 3.48
C SER A 208 -15.52 13.12 2.73
N TYR A 209 -14.37 13.54 3.26
CA TYR A 209 -13.59 14.64 2.69
C TYR A 209 -12.28 14.21 2.02
N ASP A 210 -12.06 12.90 1.85
CA ASP A 210 -10.86 12.40 1.17
C ASP A 210 -10.85 12.75 -0.31
N ASP A 211 -9.71 13.23 -0.81
CA ASP A 211 -9.51 13.46 -2.24
C ASP A 211 -8.92 12.23 -2.93
N VAL A 212 -8.05 11.51 -2.21
CA VAL A 212 -7.41 10.26 -2.63
C VAL A 212 -7.66 9.19 -1.58
N ILE A 213 -8.08 8.01 -2.02
CA ILE A 213 -8.29 6.85 -1.16
C ILE A 213 -7.35 5.75 -1.61
N ALA A 214 -6.31 5.50 -0.82
CA ALA A 214 -5.34 4.46 -1.09
C ALA A 214 -5.75 3.13 -0.45
N LEU A 215 -5.63 2.04 -1.21
CA LEU A 215 -5.84 0.68 -0.74
C LEU A 215 -4.58 -0.14 -0.93
N ARG A 216 -4.32 -1.05 0.01
CA ARG A 216 -3.18 -1.96 -0.05
C ARG A 216 -3.27 -2.97 -1.20
N TYR A 217 -4.48 -3.30 -1.62
CA TYR A 217 -4.76 -4.41 -2.53
C TYR A 217 -5.58 -3.92 -3.73
N ALA A 218 -5.04 -4.09 -4.94
CA ALA A 218 -5.65 -3.57 -6.16
C ALA A 218 -7.06 -4.10 -6.40
N GLY A 219 -7.28 -5.40 -6.22
CA GLY A 219 -8.63 -5.95 -6.46
C GLY A 219 -9.66 -5.39 -5.48
N GLU A 220 -9.28 -4.98 -4.26
CA GLU A 220 -10.28 -4.47 -3.30
C GLU A 220 -10.88 -3.15 -3.79
N ILE A 221 -10.11 -2.39 -4.57
CA ILE A 221 -10.58 -1.18 -5.23
C ILE A 221 -11.72 -1.52 -6.21
N VAL A 222 -11.53 -2.57 -7.01
CA VAL A 222 -12.51 -3.03 -8.00
C VAL A 222 -13.70 -3.72 -7.33
N ASP A 223 -13.45 -4.43 -6.24
CA ASP A 223 -14.45 -5.20 -5.52
C ASP A 223 -15.43 -4.31 -4.74
N LEU A 224 -14.93 -3.20 -4.20
CA LEU A 224 -15.65 -2.37 -3.23
C LEU A 224 -16.07 -1.01 -3.77
N PHE A 225 -15.37 -0.47 -4.78
CA PHE A 225 -15.49 0.94 -5.16
C PHE A 225 -15.72 1.17 -6.65
N ARG A 226 -16.44 0.27 -7.32
CA ARG A 226 -16.99 0.55 -8.67
C ARG A 226 -17.91 1.76 -8.65
N PRO A 227 -18.17 2.41 -9.79
CA PRO A 227 -19.00 3.62 -9.83
C PRO A 227 -20.37 3.44 -9.16
N GLU A 228 -21.02 2.30 -9.31
CA GLU A 228 -22.29 1.96 -8.67
C GLU A 228 -22.17 1.74 -7.15
N GLN A 229 -21.15 1.01 -6.69
CA GLN A 229 -20.89 0.77 -5.27
C GLN A 229 -20.43 2.04 -4.54
N TRP A 230 -19.65 2.87 -5.23
CA TRP A 230 -19.28 4.20 -4.75
C TRP A 230 -20.52 5.07 -4.57
N LYS A 231 -21.43 5.10 -5.55
CA LYS A 231 -22.70 5.86 -5.45
C LYS A 231 -23.52 5.40 -4.25
N GLU A 232 -23.64 4.09 -4.03
CA GLU A 232 -24.34 3.52 -2.87
C GLU A 232 -23.64 3.93 -1.56
N THR A 233 -22.33 3.75 -1.46
CA THR A 233 -21.53 4.15 -0.29
C THR A 233 -21.69 5.65 0.01
N ASN A 234 -21.65 6.50 -1.02
CA ASN A 234 -21.83 7.94 -0.87
C ASN A 234 -23.26 8.29 -0.43
N SER A 235 -24.28 7.56 -0.91
CA SER A 235 -25.67 7.71 -0.45
C SER A 235 -25.81 7.35 1.03
N LEU A 236 -25.22 6.24 1.47
CA LEU A 236 -25.23 5.84 2.88
C LEU A 236 -24.57 6.91 3.77
N LYS A 237 -23.46 7.51 3.31
CA LYS A 237 -22.81 8.63 4.00
C LYS A 237 -23.66 9.89 4.03
N MET A 238 -24.42 10.17 2.97
CA MET A 238 -25.38 11.27 2.97
C MET A 238 -26.48 11.06 4.01
N ASP A 239 -27.02 9.85 4.10
CA ASP A 239 -28.05 9.50 5.08
C ASP A 239 -27.50 9.58 6.52
N GLU A 240 -26.28 9.08 6.77
CA GLU A 240 -25.57 9.23 8.04
C GLU A 240 -25.42 10.71 8.42
N ALA A 241 -25.00 11.57 7.47
CA ALA A 241 -24.87 13.00 7.69
C ALA A 241 -26.21 13.67 8.04
N LEU A 242 -27.32 13.27 7.40
CA LEU A 242 -28.65 13.76 7.73
C LEU A 242 -29.10 13.33 9.13
N GLN A 243 -28.91 12.05 9.48
CA GLN A 243 -29.24 11.51 10.80
C GLN A 243 -28.49 12.23 11.93
N ASN A 244 -27.24 12.60 11.67
CA ASN A 244 -26.39 13.35 12.60
C ASN A 244 -26.61 14.88 12.55
N ASN A 245 -27.62 15.37 11.82
CA ASN A 245 -27.87 16.80 11.57
C ASN A 245 -26.66 17.57 10.98
N ASN A 246 -25.73 16.87 10.32
CA ASN A 246 -24.56 17.47 9.65
C ASN A 246 -24.91 17.97 8.25
N THR A 247 -25.67 19.06 8.18
CA THR A 247 -26.13 19.64 6.91
C THR A 247 -24.99 20.08 5.99
N HIS A 248 -23.83 20.42 6.53
CA HIS A 248 -22.65 20.81 5.75
C HIS A 248 -22.09 19.60 4.98
N GLU A 249 -21.86 18.48 5.69
CA GLU A 249 -21.37 17.24 5.09
C GLU A 249 -22.34 16.68 4.06
N PHE A 250 -23.64 16.66 4.36
CA PHE A 250 -24.66 16.24 3.41
C PHE A 250 -24.60 17.03 2.08
N LYS A 251 -24.51 18.37 2.17
CA LYS A 251 -24.40 19.23 0.98
C LYS A 251 -23.12 18.98 0.19
N TYR A 252 -22.02 18.70 0.88
CA TYR A 252 -20.75 18.33 0.25
C TYR A 252 -20.89 16.99 -0.48
N LEU A 253 -21.37 15.94 0.20
CA LEU A 253 -21.51 14.59 -0.36
C LEU A 253 -22.48 14.53 -1.55
N LYS A 254 -23.55 15.33 -1.52
CA LYS A 254 -24.51 15.43 -2.63
C LYS A 254 -23.87 15.85 -3.96
N ASN A 255 -22.81 16.65 -3.90
CA ASN A 255 -22.11 17.17 -5.08
C ASN A 255 -20.72 16.55 -5.26
N ARG A 256 -20.39 15.50 -4.50
CA ARG A 256 -19.09 14.83 -4.52
C ARG A 256 -19.02 13.88 -5.71
N GLU A 257 -18.10 14.12 -6.63
CA GLU A 257 -17.68 13.08 -7.59
C GLU A 257 -16.71 12.09 -6.92
N MET A 258 -16.55 10.94 -7.56
CA MET A 258 -15.67 9.87 -7.11
C MET A 258 -14.23 10.38 -6.86
N PRO A 259 -13.63 10.06 -5.69
CA PRO A 259 -12.24 10.39 -5.42
C PRO A 259 -11.29 9.57 -6.31
N LEU A 260 -9.99 9.88 -6.24
CA LEU A 260 -8.98 9.04 -6.86
C LEU A 260 -8.69 7.84 -5.95
N PHE A 261 -9.07 6.64 -6.38
CA PHE A 261 -8.69 5.39 -5.73
C PHE A 261 -7.35 4.90 -6.23
N VAL A 262 -6.45 4.53 -5.31
CA VAL A 262 -5.07 4.20 -5.65
C VAL A 262 -4.65 2.89 -5.02
N HIS A 263 -4.06 2.00 -5.81
CA HIS A 263 -3.36 0.85 -5.25
C HIS A 263 -1.99 1.27 -4.72
N ASN A 264 -1.83 1.33 -3.40
CA ASN A 264 -0.58 1.64 -2.72
C ASN A 264 -0.20 0.49 -1.76
N PRO A 265 0.49 -0.55 -2.26
CA PRO A 265 0.78 -1.73 -1.48
C PRO A 265 1.68 -1.40 -0.27
N ASP A 266 1.62 -2.29 0.72
CA ASP A 266 2.51 -2.22 1.88
C ASP A 266 3.98 -2.26 1.49
N CYS A 267 4.80 -1.71 2.38
CA CYS A 267 6.24 -1.67 2.24
C CYS A 267 6.94 -2.39 3.39
N ALA A 268 8.22 -2.64 3.20
CA ALA A 268 9.12 -3.06 4.27
C ALA A 268 10.44 -2.27 4.17
N PRO A 269 11.01 -1.85 5.31
CA PRO A 269 12.23 -1.05 5.34
C PRO A 269 13.47 -1.94 5.19
N GLU A 270 14.35 -1.47 4.32
CA GLU A 270 15.55 -2.17 3.83
C GLU A 270 16.65 -2.36 4.88
N ASP A 271 16.65 -1.52 5.92
CA ASP A 271 17.60 -1.54 7.03
C ASP A 271 17.12 -2.42 8.19
N VAL A 272 15.86 -2.84 8.18
CA VAL A 272 15.30 -3.81 9.15
C VAL A 272 15.20 -5.20 8.53
N PHE A 273 14.68 -5.30 7.31
CA PHE A 273 14.55 -6.53 6.55
C PHE A 273 15.63 -6.59 5.49
N TYR A 274 16.57 -7.50 5.69
CA TYR A 274 17.73 -7.73 4.84
C TYR A 274 18.21 -9.17 5.08
N PRO A 275 18.85 -9.86 4.13
CA PRO A 275 19.43 -11.19 4.34
C PRO A 275 20.60 -11.18 5.32
N SER A 276 20.82 -12.29 6.00
CA SER A 276 21.99 -12.47 6.88
C SER A 276 23.30 -12.27 6.12
N LYS A 277 24.22 -11.50 6.70
CA LYS A 277 25.57 -11.32 6.15
C LYS A 277 26.27 -12.67 6.03
N LEU A 278 26.85 -12.92 4.85
CA LEU A 278 27.61 -14.14 4.56
C LEU A 278 29.10 -13.84 4.55
N ASN A 279 29.90 -14.68 5.23
CA ASN A 279 31.35 -14.69 5.06
C ASN A 279 31.72 -15.42 3.75
N GLU A 280 32.95 -15.25 3.27
CA GLU A 280 33.42 -15.79 1.97
C GLU A 280 33.18 -17.31 1.80
N THR A 281 33.24 -18.06 2.90
CA THR A 281 33.06 -19.53 2.92
C THR A 281 31.62 -19.96 3.13
N GLN A 282 30.72 -19.04 3.51
CA GLN A 282 29.34 -19.37 3.84
C GLN A 282 28.44 -19.40 2.60
N LYS A 283 27.60 -20.43 2.52
CA LYS A 283 26.51 -20.52 1.55
C LYS A 283 25.23 -19.92 2.15
N TRP A 284 24.28 -19.56 1.30
CA TRP A 284 22.99 -18.95 1.67
C TRP A 284 22.27 -19.64 2.84
N HIS A 285 22.31 -20.97 2.92
CA HIS A 285 21.62 -21.74 3.95
C HIS A 285 22.38 -21.84 5.29
N HIS A 286 23.68 -21.53 5.35
CA HIS A 286 24.48 -21.69 6.58
C HIS A 286 23.98 -20.83 7.76
N PRO A 287 23.65 -19.54 7.61
CA PRO A 287 23.10 -18.74 8.72
C PRO A 287 21.60 -19.03 8.98
N ARG A 288 20.96 -19.88 8.17
CA ARG A 288 19.53 -20.14 8.21
C ARG A 288 19.24 -21.45 8.92
N ILE A 289 19.20 -21.37 10.25
CA ILE A 289 19.08 -22.52 11.16
C ILE A 289 17.70 -23.18 11.14
N TYR A 290 16.65 -22.49 10.67
CA TYR A 290 15.31 -23.06 10.53
C TYR A 290 15.08 -23.49 9.06
N PRO A 291 14.87 -24.79 8.77
CA PRO A 291 14.60 -25.23 7.41
C PRO A 291 13.27 -24.66 6.90
N ALA A 292 12.20 -24.78 7.69
CA ALA A 292 10.93 -24.11 7.40
C ALA A 292 10.32 -23.53 8.68
N GLN A 293 9.65 -22.37 8.56
CA GLN A 293 8.96 -21.74 9.68
C GLN A 293 7.65 -21.08 9.23
N LEU A 294 6.58 -21.35 9.96
CA LEU A 294 5.25 -20.78 9.76
C LEU A 294 5.15 -19.41 10.43
N PHE A 295 4.69 -18.39 9.70
CA PHE A 295 4.56 -17.02 10.20
C PHE A 295 3.12 -16.51 10.11
N GLY A 296 2.66 -15.79 11.14
CA GLY A 296 1.39 -15.06 11.13
C GLY A 296 0.27 -15.70 11.94
N SER A 297 -0.87 -15.00 12.03
CA SER A 297 -2.09 -15.54 12.66
C SER A 297 -2.61 -16.74 11.88
N THR A 298 -2.96 -17.83 12.55
CA THR A 298 -3.43 -19.08 11.91
C THR A 298 -4.94 -19.24 12.04
N TRP A 299 -5.71 -18.16 11.95
CA TRP A 299 -7.16 -18.23 12.01
C TRP A 299 -7.70 -18.86 10.72
N GLY A 300 -8.11 -20.14 10.80
CA GLY A 300 -8.48 -20.94 9.63
C GLY A 300 -9.61 -20.36 8.76
N GLU A 301 -10.51 -19.55 9.33
CA GLU A 301 -11.57 -18.88 8.56
C GLU A 301 -11.01 -17.88 7.54
N LEU A 302 -9.89 -17.21 7.85
CA LEU A 302 -9.26 -16.22 6.99
C LEU A 302 -8.00 -16.78 6.30
N TYR A 303 -7.26 -17.66 6.99
CA TYR A 303 -5.97 -18.22 6.58
C TYR A 303 -6.00 -19.77 6.58
N PRO A 304 -6.79 -20.40 5.70
CA PRO A 304 -7.05 -21.84 5.75
C PRO A 304 -5.79 -22.68 5.47
N LEU A 305 -4.93 -22.25 4.54
CA LEU A 305 -3.69 -22.96 4.24
C LEU A 305 -2.70 -22.82 5.39
N ARG A 306 -2.61 -21.66 6.03
CA ARG A 306 -1.76 -21.44 7.20
C ARG A 306 -2.21 -22.26 8.41
N ASP A 307 -3.51 -22.35 8.67
CA ASP A 307 -4.07 -23.21 9.72
C ASP A 307 -3.76 -24.69 9.45
N LYS A 308 -3.93 -25.13 8.20
CA LYS A 308 -3.58 -26.49 7.77
C LYS A 308 -2.09 -26.81 7.99
N MET A 309 -1.20 -25.88 7.64
CA MET A 309 0.24 -26.02 7.89
C MET A 309 0.55 -26.11 9.39
N ARG A 310 -0.07 -25.27 10.23
CA ARG A 310 0.08 -25.35 11.69
C ARG A 310 -0.32 -26.71 12.23
N ASN A 311 -1.49 -27.19 11.83
CA ASN A 311 -1.99 -28.50 12.23
C ASN A 311 -1.07 -29.63 11.77
N GLY A 312 -0.54 -29.56 10.55
CA GLY A 312 0.44 -30.50 10.02
C GLY A 312 1.76 -30.52 10.81
N ILE A 313 2.26 -29.36 11.22
CA ILE A 313 3.47 -29.24 12.07
C ILE A 313 3.21 -29.86 13.46
N HIS A 314 2.07 -29.54 14.08
CA HIS A 314 1.73 -30.03 15.42
C HIS A 314 1.51 -31.55 15.44
N LYS A 315 0.88 -32.10 14.39
CA LYS A 315 0.67 -33.54 14.20
C LYS A 315 1.90 -34.29 13.67
N LYS A 316 3.03 -33.60 13.44
CA LYS A 316 4.26 -34.18 12.88
C LYS A 316 4.09 -34.80 11.48
N ILE A 317 3.12 -34.31 10.71
CA ILE A 317 2.95 -34.63 9.28
C ILE A 317 3.94 -33.79 8.47
N ILE A 318 4.05 -32.50 8.79
CA ILE A 318 5.05 -31.60 8.20
C ILE A 318 6.29 -31.62 9.09
N PHE A 319 7.40 -32.17 8.59
CA PHE A 319 8.67 -32.24 9.33
C PHE A 319 9.66 -31.17 8.86
N ASN A 320 10.74 -30.96 9.64
CA ASN A 320 11.70 -29.85 9.45
C ASN A 320 11.07 -28.45 9.48
N ALA A 321 9.90 -28.34 10.10
CA ALA A 321 9.11 -27.12 10.18
C ALA A 321 8.81 -26.73 11.63
N THR A 322 8.78 -25.42 11.91
CA THR A 322 8.43 -24.84 13.22
C THR A 322 7.42 -23.72 13.06
N GLU A 323 6.84 -23.26 14.17
CA GLU A 323 5.93 -22.10 14.19
C GLU A 323 6.64 -20.91 14.84
N PHE A 324 6.61 -19.75 14.18
CA PHE A 324 6.98 -18.48 14.81
C PHE A 324 5.73 -17.87 15.44
N SER A 325 5.74 -17.74 16.77
CA SER A 325 4.59 -17.25 17.52
C SER A 325 4.18 -15.83 17.09
N HIS A 326 2.88 -15.63 16.85
CA HIS A 326 2.34 -14.32 16.52
C HIS A 326 2.11 -13.51 17.81
N PRO A 327 2.69 -12.30 17.96
CA PRO A 327 2.61 -11.54 19.21
C PRO A 327 1.26 -10.85 19.49
N GLY A 328 0.27 -11.02 18.60
CA GLY A 328 -1.06 -10.37 18.70
C GLY A 328 -1.05 -8.94 18.17
N TYR A 329 -2.20 -8.39 17.75
CA TYR A 329 -2.24 -7.14 16.97
C TYR A 329 -1.98 -5.85 17.77
N ASN A 330 -2.13 -5.90 19.09
CA ASN A 330 -1.85 -4.78 19.98
C ASN A 330 -0.88 -5.23 21.07
N ILE A 331 0.19 -4.48 21.28
CA ILE A 331 1.12 -4.70 22.39
C ILE A 331 0.86 -3.62 23.44
N PHE A 332 0.20 -4.00 24.53
CA PHE A 332 -0.10 -3.08 25.62
C PHE A 332 1.08 -3.06 26.59
N VAL A 333 1.78 -1.93 26.66
CA VAL A 333 2.80 -1.65 27.67
C VAL A 333 2.37 -0.48 28.53
N ASN A 334 2.82 -0.44 29.79
CA ASN A 334 2.55 0.70 30.67
C ASN A 334 3.27 1.94 30.11
N PHE A 335 2.45 2.84 29.61
CA PHE A 335 2.87 4.01 28.88
C PHE A 335 3.13 5.18 29.84
N THR A 336 4.37 5.67 29.89
CA THR A 336 4.62 6.98 30.49
C THR A 336 4.02 8.06 29.59
N LYS A 337 3.46 9.13 30.17
CA LYS A 337 3.00 10.29 29.40
C LYS A 337 4.21 10.89 28.68
N PRO A 338 4.22 10.93 27.35
CA PRO A 338 5.36 11.48 26.65
C PRO A 338 5.53 12.98 26.88
N ASN A 339 6.79 13.42 26.90
CA ASN A 339 7.17 14.80 26.72
C ASN A 339 7.84 14.95 25.34
N TYR A 340 7.03 15.03 24.27
CA TYR A 340 7.55 15.25 22.92
C TYR A 340 7.53 16.74 22.58
N PRO A 341 8.53 17.24 21.83
CA PRO A 341 8.30 18.41 21.00
C PRO A 341 7.20 18.05 20.00
N VAL A 342 6.11 18.78 20.09
CA VAL A 342 4.86 18.47 19.41
C VAL A 342 5.04 18.60 17.88
N GLY A 343 4.38 17.73 17.12
CA GLY A 343 4.42 17.74 15.65
C GLY A 343 5.67 17.12 15.02
N GLN A 344 6.65 16.69 15.81
CA GLN A 344 7.89 16.08 15.33
C GLN A 344 7.86 14.56 15.44
N TYR A 345 8.16 13.88 14.33
CA TYR A 345 8.41 12.45 14.34
C TYR A 345 9.84 12.14 14.80
N ARG A 346 10.01 11.07 15.60
CA ARG A 346 11.30 10.59 16.07
C ARG A 346 11.45 9.09 15.73
N PRO A 347 12.34 8.71 14.79
CA PRO A 347 12.56 7.29 14.43
C PRO A 347 12.84 6.37 15.62
N LYS A 348 13.58 6.88 16.61
CA LYS A 348 13.99 6.15 17.84
C LYS A 348 13.15 6.54 19.05
N ASP A 349 11.84 6.62 18.87
CA ASP A 349 10.92 6.99 19.94
C ASP A 349 10.86 5.88 21.02
N PRO A 350 11.19 6.18 22.30
CA PRO A 350 11.10 5.19 23.38
C PRO A 350 9.69 4.60 23.58
N ASN A 351 8.61 5.31 23.25
CA ASN A 351 7.26 4.77 23.37
C ASN A 351 6.92 3.72 22.33
N THR A 352 7.64 3.67 21.21
CA THR A 352 7.48 2.64 20.17
C THR A 352 8.60 1.59 20.23
N ALA A 353 9.55 1.71 21.16
CA ALA A 353 10.70 0.80 21.26
C ALA A 353 10.30 -0.67 21.41
N HIS A 354 9.19 -0.96 22.09
CA HIS A 354 8.65 -2.31 22.24
C HIS A 354 8.13 -2.87 20.90
N LEU A 355 7.46 -2.06 20.08
CA LEU A 355 7.05 -2.41 18.71
C LEU A 355 8.28 -2.66 17.83
N ARG A 356 9.30 -1.81 17.93
CA ARG A 356 10.58 -1.97 17.20
C ARG A 356 11.33 -3.24 17.61
N ALA A 357 11.34 -3.58 18.90
CA ALA A 357 11.94 -4.81 19.39
C ALA A 357 11.21 -6.06 18.84
N GLN A 358 9.88 -6.01 18.79
CA GLN A 358 9.08 -7.07 18.16
C GLN A 358 9.40 -7.18 16.66
N GLN A 359 9.47 -6.06 15.94
CA GLN A 359 9.80 -6.03 14.52
C GLN A 359 11.21 -6.59 14.26
N ALA A 360 12.20 -6.19 15.06
CA ALA A 360 13.57 -6.70 14.95
C ALA A 360 13.64 -8.21 15.19
N THR A 361 12.88 -8.72 16.16
CA THR A 361 12.76 -10.16 16.43
C THR A 361 12.14 -10.90 15.25
N TYR A 362 11.07 -10.34 14.67
CA TYR A 362 10.39 -10.90 13.50
C TYR A 362 11.31 -10.94 12.27
N ALA A 363 12.00 -9.83 11.98
CA ALA A 363 12.95 -9.76 10.87
C ALA A 363 14.14 -10.72 11.06
N LYS A 364 14.63 -10.87 12.30
CA LYS A 364 15.67 -11.87 12.63
C LYS A 364 15.18 -13.29 12.34
N ALA A 365 13.96 -13.65 12.74
CA ALA A 365 13.41 -14.97 12.48
C ALA A 365 13.31 -15.28 10.97
N MET A 366 12.86 -14.32 10.15
CA MET A 366 12.86 -14.46 8.70
C MET A 366 14.26 -14.62 8.11
N ARG A 367 15.24 -13.85 8.60
CA ARG A 367 16.66 -13.97 8.22
C ARG A 367 17.29 -15.33 8.51
N GLU A 368 16.83 -15.98 9.58
CA GLU A 368 17.33 -17.27 10.06
C GLU A 368 16.54 -18.46 9.50
N THR A 369 15.54 -18.19 8.65
CA THR A 369 14.67 -19.22 8.05
C THR A 369 15.01 -19.43 6.57
N GLN A 370 15.05 -20.67 6.09
CA GLN A 370 15.22 -20.98 4.67
C GLN A 370 13.90 -20.80 3.91
N ILE A 371 12.83 -21.46 4.38
CA ILE A 371 11.47 -21.36 3.81
C ILE A 371 10.50 -20.71 4.81
N CYS A 372 10.01 -19.52 4.48
CA CYS A 372 8.96 -18.82 5.21
C CYS A 372 7.59 -19.25 4.69
N MET A 373 6.80 -19.87 5.54
CA MET A 373 5.49 -20.39 5.19
C MET A 373 4.39 -19.47 5.68
N PHE A 374 3.48 -19.11 4.79
CA PHE A 374 2.23 -18.41 5.08
C PHE A 374 1.31 -18.53 3.85
N ASP A 375 0.20 -17.81 3.83
CA ASP A 375 -0.75 -17.81 2.71
C ASP A 375 -1.20 -16.37 2.42
N SER A 376 -1.83 -16.19 1.27
CA SER A 376 -2.38 -14.92 0.82
C SER A 376 -3.81 -14.67 1.35
N SER A 377 -4.27 -15.46 2.33
CA SER A 377 -5.65 -15.54 2.84
C SER A 377 -6.68 -16.03 1.80
N ARG A 378 -7.92 -16.27 2.22
CA ARG A 378 -9.03 -16.58 1.28
C ARG A 378 -9.29 -15.49 0.24
N VAL A 379 -8.92 -14.26 0.56
CA VAL A 379 -9.10 -13.08 -0.30
C VAL A 379 -7.98 -12.97 -1.36
N ARG A 380 -6.93 -13.81 -1.26
CA ARG A 380 -5.78 -13.87 -2.16
C ARG A 380 -4.97 -12.59 -2.33
N LYS A 381 -4.63 -11.96 -1.20
CA LYS A 381 -3.96 -10.66 -1.07
C LYS A 381 -2.45 -10.79 -1.03
N ALA A 382 -1.73 -9.90 -1.73
CA ALA A 382 -0.28 -9.72 -1.56
C ALA A 382 0.07 -9.05 -0.21
N ILE A 383 -0.14 -9.78 0.89
CA ILE A 383 0.11 -9.29 2.24
C ILE A 383 1.59 -8.95 2.45
N ARG A 384 1.86 -8.00 3.35
CA ARG A 384 3.22 -7.50 3.65
C ARG A 384 4.27 -8.58 3.93
N LYS A 385 3.86 -9.74 4.47
CA LYS A 385 4.77 -10.86 4.79
C LYS A 385 5.55 -11.35 3.58
N TYR A 386 4.99 -11.26 2.38
CA TYR A 386 5.72 -11.55 1.14
C TYR A 386 6.95 -10.64 1.00
N HIS A 387 6.75 -9.34 1.13
CA HIS A 387 7.79 -8.34 0.92
C HIS A 387 8.85 -8.42 2.03
N GLU A 388 8.41 -8.61 3.29
CA GLU A 388 9.29 -8.79 4.46
C GLU A 388 10.17 -10.04 4.33
N ALA A 389 9.60 -11.17 3.89
CA ALA A 389 10.31 -12.42 3.67
C ALA A 389 11.34 -12.31 2.53
N PHE A 390 10.92 -11.75 1.39
CA PHE A 390 11.79 -11.53 0.23
C PHE A 390 12.97 -10.61 0.56
N LEU A 391 12.73 -9.49 1.25
CA LEU A 391 13.80 -8.60 1.71
C LEU A 391 14.72 -9.28 2.72
N SER A 392 14.22 -10.22 3.53
CA SER A 392 15.04 -11.01 4.47
C SER A 392 15.79 -12.18 3.80
N GLY A 393 15.63 -12.35 2.48
CA GLY A 393 16.19 -13.46 1.72
C GLY A 393 15.61 -14.82 2.10
N CYS A 394 14.43 -14.86 2.72
CA CYS A 394 13.69 -16.07 3.02
C CYS A 394 12.86 -16.46 1.79
N VAL A 395 12.94 -17.72 1.36
CA VAL A 395 12.11 -18.20 0.26
C VAL A 395 10.68 -18.39 0.76
N VAL A 396 9.69 -17.87 0.04
CA VAL A 396 8.30 -17.98 0.47
C VAL A 396 7.69 -19.28 -0.04
N ALA A 397 6.94 -19.98 0.81
CA ALA A 397 6.02 -21.04 0.42
C ALA A 397 4.59 -20.62 0.76
N ALA A 398 3.80 -20.39 -0.28
CA ALA A 398 2.45 -19.83 -0.17
C ALA A 398 1.69 -20.00 -1.50
N ASP A 399 0.39 -19.69 -1.49
CA ASP A 399 -0.39 -19.51 -2.71
C ASP A 399 -0.12 -18.14 -3.36
N ILE A 400 -0.04 -18.09 -4.69
CA ILE A 400 0.29 -16.85 -5.40
C ILE A 400 -0.86 -15.83 -5.24
N PRO A 401 -0.61 -14.61 -4.71
CA PRO A 401 -1.63 -13.59 -4.56
C PRO A 401 -2.10 -13.07 -5.93
N LEU A 402 -3.27 -12.43 -5.98
CA LEU A 402 -3.82 -11.88 -7.23
C LEU A 402 -3.18 -10.55 -7.64
N GLU A 403 -2.52 -9.84 -6.72
CA GLU A 403 -1.72 -8.68 -7.04
C GLU A 403 -0.32 -9.07 -7.48
N MET A 404 0.21 -8.41 -8.53
CA MET A 404 1.61 -8.49 -8.90
C MET A 404 2.10 -9.93 -9.18
N GLU A 405 1.22 -10.79 -9.70
CA GLU A 405 1.47 -12.24 -9.89
C GLU A 405 2.81 -12.55 -10.55
N GLU A 406 3.19 -11.78 -11.59
CA GLU A 406 4.46 -11.96 -12.30
C GLU A 406 5.68 -11.79 -11.39
N ILE A 407 5.60 -10.93 -10.38
CA ILE A 407 6.70 -10.67 -9.45
C ILE A 407 6.88 -11.86 -8.48
N PHE A 408 5.77 -12.53 -8.11
CA PHE A 408 5.79 -13.69 -7.22
C PHE A 408 6.08 -15.01 -7.93
N ARG A 409 5.80 -15.08 -9.23
CA ARG A 409 6.05 -16.26 -10.06
C ARG A 409 7.53 -16.60 -10.07
N ASP A 410 7.82 -17.90 -10.06
CA ASP A 410 9.15 -18.52 -10.06
C ASP A 410 9.99 -18.33 -8.78
N VAL A 411 9.68 -17.35 -7.94
CA VAL A 411 10.40 -17.07 -6.69
C VAL A 411 9.62 -17.41 -5.42
N THR A 412 8.39 -17.88 -5.57
CA THR A 412 7.55 -18.45 -4.50
C THR A 412 7.37 -19.94 -4.75
N ILE A 413 7.50 -20.76 -3.71
CA ILE A 413 7.15 -22.18 -3.71
C ILE A 413 5.61 -22.26 -3.74
N PRO A 414 5.01 -22.71 -4.85
CA PRO A 414 3.56 -22.61 -5.01
C PRO A 414 2.85 -23.66 -4.17
N LEU A 415 2.02 -23.20 -3.24
CA LEU A 415 1.08 -24.02 -2.48
C LEU A 415 -0.34 -23.69 -2.94
N ARG A 416 -1.26 -24.65 -2.91
CA ARG A 416 -2.69 -24.42 -3.18
C ARG A 416 -3.48 -24.49 -1.88
N LEU A 417 -4.57 -23.73 -1.80
CA LEU A 417 -5.45 -23.71 -0.62
C LEU A 417 -6.06 -25.10 -0.33
N ASP A 418 -6.23 -25.93 -1.35
CA ASP A 418 -6.84 -27.26 -1.26
C ASP A 418 -5.88 -28.38 -0.85
N MET A 419 -4.55 -28.19 -0.95
CA MET A 419 -3.54 -29.22 -0.65
C MET A 419 -3.67 -29.79 0.77
N SER A 420 -3.46 -31.09 0.96
CA SER A 420 -3.34 -31.71 2.28
C SER A 420 -2.04 -31.32 3.00
N ALA A 421 -1.91 -31.66 4.29
CA ALA A 421 -0.68 -31.42 5.03
C ALA A 421 0.48 -32.29 4.50
N GLU A 422 0.16 -33.49 4.00
CA GLU A 422 1.09 -34.41 3.34
C GLU A 422 1.61 -33.82 2.02
N GLU A 423 0.71 -33.33 1.17
CA GLU A 423 1.09 -32.68 -0.10
C GLU A 423 1.98 -31.46 0.14
N VAL A 424 1.63 -30.63 1.14
CA VAL A 424 2.47 -29.49 1.53
C VAL A 424 3.84 -29.97 2.01
N ASN A 425 3.90 -31.01 2.85
CA ASN A 425 5.16 -31.54 3.33
C ASN A 425 6.05 -32.02 2.16
N ASP A 426 5.50 -32.79 1.22
CA ASP A 426 6.25 -33.36 0.10
C ASP A 426 6.90 -32.24 -0.74
N ILE A 427 6.15 -31.18 -1.04
CA ILE A 427 6.67 -29.99 -1.73
C ILE A 427 7.78 -29.32 -0.92
N LEU A 428 7.58 -29.12 0.39
CA LEU A 428 8.60 -28.48 1.22
C LEU A 428 9.90 -29.30 1.25
N GLN A 429 9.83 -30.62 1.36
CA GLN A 429 11.03 -31.46 1.38
C GLN A 429 11.75 -31.48 0.04
N GLU A 430 11.02 -31.51 -1.08
CA GLU A 430 11.60 -31.39 -2.42
C GLU A 430 12.47 -30.13 -2.53
N TYR A 431 11.92 -28.97 -2.15
CA TYR A 431 12.65 -27.71 -2.22
C TYR A 431 13.77 -27.62 -1.18
N LEU A 432 13.59 -28.18 0.02
CA LEU A 432 14.64 -28.24 1.04
C LEU A 432 15.83 -29.09 0.58
N ALA A 433 15.63 -30.07 -0.30
CA ALA A 433 16.73 -30.85 -0.87
C ALA A 433 17.57 -30.04 -1.88
N ASP A 434 16.99 -29.06 -2.58
CA ASP A 434 17.67 -28.23 -3.56
C ASP A 434 18.08 -26.85 -3.03
N LYS A 435 19.20 -26.83 -2.30
CA LYS A 435 19.76 -25.58 -1.74
C LYS A 435 20.21 -24.57 -2.79
N LYS A 436 20.52 -25.00 -4.02
CA LYS A 436 20.93 -24.08 -5.10
C LYS A 436 19.73 -23.33 -5.64
N ARG A 437 18.61 -24.04 -5.87
CA ARG A 437 17.34 -23.44 -6.27
C ARG A 437 16.84 -22.44 -5.23
N LEU A 438 16.82 -22.82 -3.95
CA LEU A 438 16.41 -21.90 -2.88
C LEU A 438 17.27 -20.64 -2.80
N ALA A 439 18.60 -20.78 -2.95
CA ALA A 439 19.50 -19.63 -2.96
C ALA A 439 19.21 -18.70 -4.15
N TRP A 440 18.96 -19.25 -5.34
CA TRP A 440 18.56 -18.44 -6.50
C TRP A 440 17.22 -17.72 -6.26
N MET A 441 16.19 -18.43 -5.79
CA MET A 441 14.87 -17.88 -5.49
C MET A 441 14.97 -16.72 -4.49
N ALA A 442 15.73 -16.90 -3.41
CA ALA A 442 15.93 -15.88 -2.38
C ALA A 442 16.54 -14.59 -2.93
N ARG A 443 17.55 -14.68 -3.80
CA ARG A 443 18.21 -13.51 -4.40
C ARG A 443 17.34 -12.79 -5.40
N GLU A 444 16.65 -13.56 -6.25
CA GLU A 444 15.77 -13.00 -7.27
C GLU A 444 14.56 -12.32 -6.62
N ALA A 445 13.97 -12.95 -5.59
CA ALA A 445 12.94 -12.36 -4.75
C ALA A 445 13.41 -11.07 -4.07
N PHE A 446 14.60 -11.09 -3.45
CA PHE A 446 15.21 -9.92 -2.83
C PHE A 446 15.38 -8.76 -3.82
N TYR A 447 15.95 -9.04 -5.00
CA TYR A 447 16.12 -8.07 -6.07
C TYR A 447 14.78 -7.41 -6.46
N ARG A 448 13.76 -8.22 -6.74
CA ARG A 448 12.42 -7.73 -7.09
C ARG A 448 11.82 -6.88 -5.95
N ALA A 449 11.94 -7.32 -4.71
CA ALA A 449 11.41 -6.60 -3.57
C ALA A 449 12.07 -5.23 -3.34
N ARG A 450 13.39 -5.13 -3.55
CA ARG A 450 14.15 -3.87 -3.48
C ARG A 450 13.73 -2.84 -4.53
N GLN A 451 13.16 -3.28 -5.65
CA GLN A 451 12.68 -2.40 -6.70
C GLN A 451 11.27 -1.87 -6.43
N HIS A 452 10.40 -2.66 -5.79
CA HIS A 452 8.96 -2.37 -5.76
C HIS A 452 8.38 -2.08 -4.37
N TRP A 453 8.85 -2.77 -3.32
CA TRP A 453 8.20 -2.80 -2.00
C TRP A 453 9.00 -2.14 -0.88
N THR A 454 9.92 -1.25 -1.24
CA THR A 454 10.62 -0.41 -0.27
C THR A 454 9.71 0.71 0.21
N CYS A 455 9.89 1.12 1.46
CA CYS A 455 9.09 2.22 2.02
C CYS A 455 9.39 3.56 1.33
N ARG A 456 10.58 3.69 0.72
CA ARG A 456 10.89 4.80 -0.19
C ARG A 456 9.96 4.86 -1.40
N ASN A 457 9.80 3.73 -2.10
CA ASN A 457 8.89 3.68 -3.25
C ASN A 457 7.43 3.94 -2.83
N LYS A 458 7.01 3.47 -1.64
CA LYS A 458 5.67 3.75 -1.09
C LYS A 458 5.42 5.26 -0.87
N VAL A 459 6.38 5.98 -0.28
CA VAL A 459 6.29 7.44 -0.08
C VAL A 459 6.20 8.17 -1.42
N ASP A 460 7.00 7.79 -2.42
CA ASP A 460 6.92 8.42 -3.76
C ASP A 460 5.59 8.17 -4.45
N ARG A 461 4.98 6.98 -4.27
CA ARG A 461 3.63 6.70 -4.78
C ARG A 461 2.56 7.54 -4.09
N LEU A 462 2.69 7.78 -2.78
CA LEU A 462 1.81 8.70 -2.04
C LEU A 462 1.92 10.14 -2.59
N ILE A 463 3.14 10.60 -2.90
CA ILE A 463 3.35 11.92 -3.51
C ILE A 463 2.78 11.95 -4.94
N GLU A 464 3.00 10.88 -5.73
CA GLU A 464 2.49 10.77 -7.10
C GLU A 464 0.96 10.75 -7.14
N SER A 465 0.27 10.09 -6.21
CA SER A 465 -1.20 10.06 -6.18
C SER A 465 -1.79 11.46 -6.00
N ALA A 466 -1.24 12.26 -5.08
CA ALA A 466 -1.64 13.64 -4.90
C ALA A 466 -1.35 14.48 -6.16
N ALA A 467 -0.21 14.25 -6.82
CA ALA A 467 0.14 14.95 -8.05
C ALA A 467 -0.82 14.62 -9.21
N ARG A 468 -1.19 13.35 -9.36
CA ARG A 468 -2.15 12.86 -10.37
C ARG A 468 -3.51 13.51 -10.21
N LEU A 469 -4.04 13.52 -8.99
CA LEU A 469 -5.28 14.23 -8.68
C LEU A 469 -5.22 15.70 -9.10
N LEU A 470 -4.13 16.42 -8.77
CA LEU A 470 -3.97 17.83 -9.16
C LEU A 470 -3.75 18.05 -10.66
N ASN A 471 -3.35 17.01 -11.40
CA ASN A 471 -3.31 17.02 -12.86
C ASN A 471 -4.70 16.77 -13.49
N GLY A 472 -5.69 16.39 -12.69
CA GLY A 472 -7.05 16.09 -13.14
C GLY A 472 -7.36 14.60 -13.30
N ASP A 473 -6.46 13.70 -12.87
CA ASP A 473 -6.75 12.27 -12.86
C ASP A 473 -7.93 11.98 -11.92
N LYS A 474 -8.82 11.09 -12.34
CA LYS A 474 -10.05 10.68 -11.64
C LYS A 474 -10.19 9.16 -11.71
N GLY A 475 -10.92 8.58 -10.78
CA GLY A 475 -11.25 7.16 -10.80
C GLY A 475 -10.17 6.30 -10.17
N TYR A 476 -9.48 5.48 -10.97
CA TYR A 476 -8.56 4.46 -10.45
C TYR A 476 -7.14 4.65 -10.95
N TRP A 477 -6.17 4.40 -10.08
CA TRP A 477 -4.77 4.28 -10.46
C TRP A 477 -4.15 2.99 -9.90
N PHE A 478 -3.73 2.12 -10.81
CA PHE A 478 -3.05 0.86 -10.52
C PHE A 478 -1.60 0.94 -11.01
N PRO A 479 -0.62 1.27 -10.15
CA PRO A 479 0.78 1.34 -10.55
C PRO A 479 1.42 -0.04 -10.84
N PHE A 480 0.67 -1.13 -10.58
CA PHE A 480 1.11 -2.50 -10.77
C PHE A 480 0.01 -3.35 -11.40
N GLY A 481 0.41 -4.41 -12.10
CA GLY A 481 -0.52 -5.41 -12.63
C GLY A 481 -1.20 -6.21 -11.51
N PHE A 482 -2.45 -6.60 -11.74
CA PHE A 482 -3.22 -7.50 -10.88
C PHE A 482 -4.26 -8.24 -11.71
N SER A 483 -4.73 -9.37 -11.21
CA SER A 483 -5.87 -10.09 -11.76
C SER A 483 -7.13 -9.78 -10.96
N ALA A 484 -8.17 -9.31 -11.63
CA ALA A 484 -9.51 -9.28 -11.05
C ALA A 484 -10.04 -10.71 -10.98
N GLY A 485 -10.57 -11.10 -9.82
CA GLY A 485 -11.10 -12.44 -9.61
C GLY A 485 -12.11 -12.46 -8.48
N CYS A 486 -12.86 -13.55 -8.38
CA CYS A 486 -13.84 -13.70 -7.32
C CYS A 486 -13.17 -13.95 -5.99
N ARG A 487 -13.32 -12.98 -5.08
CA ARG A 487 -12.76 -13.05 -3.74
C ARG A 487 -13.82 -13.41 -2.71
N ASP A 488 -13.36 -14.24 -1.79
CA ASP A 488 -14.16 -14.78 -0.72
C ASP A 488 -13.78 -14.08 0.58
N TYR A 489 -14.69 -13.22 1.05
CA TYR A 489 -14.52 -12.45 2.28
C TYR A 489 -15.13 -13.26 3.43
N PRO A 490 -14.37 -13.58 4.50
CA PRO A 490 -14.84 -14.51 5.52
C PRO A 490 -16.04 -13.98 6.34
N TRP A 491 -16.24 -12.66 6.42
CA TRP A 491 -17.30 -12.04 7.23
C TRP A 491 -18.16 -11.06 6.42
N GLY A 492 -18.45 -11.37 5.16
CA GLY A 492 -19.34 -10.55 4.34
C GLY A 492 -19.98 -11.34 3.22
N ASN A 493 -20.94 -10.71 2.53
CA ASN A 493 -21.42 -11.26 1.27
C ASN A 493 -20.27 -11.25 0.26
N ASN A 494 -20.17 -12.30 -0.56
CA ASN A 494 -19.29 -12.30 -1.73
C ASN A 494 -19.54 -11.03 -2.53
N THR A 495 -18.47 -10.47 -3.08
CA THR A 495 -18.53 -9.29 -3.95
C THR A 495 -19.57 -9.52 -5.04
N MET A 496 -20.38 -8.49 -5.37
CA MET A 496 -21.51 -8.61 -6.30
C MET A 496 -21.18 -9.21 -7.68
N TRP A 497 -19.90 -9.29 -8.07
CA TRP A 497 -19.43 -9.95 -9.30
C TRP A 497 -19.51 -11.49 -9.30
N CYS A 498 -19.69 -12.10 -8.13
CA CYS A 498 -19.49 -13.53 -7.92
C CYS A 498 -20.76 -14.27 -7.50
N GLN A 499 -21.91 -13.66 -7.79
CA GLN A 499 -23.24 -14.19 -7.52
C GLN A 499 -23.85 -14.79 -8.78
#